data_AF-A0A2K5VWE4-F1
#
_entry.id   AF-A0A2K5VWE4-F1
#
_cell.length_a   1.000
_cell.length_b   1.000
_cell.length_c   1.000
_cell.angle_alpha   90.00
_cell.angle_beta   90.00
_cell.angle_gamma   90.00
#
_symmetry.space_group_name_H-M   'P 1'
#
loop_
_entity.id
_entity.type
_entity.pdbx_description
1 polymer ?
#
loop_
_entity_poly.entity_id
_entity_poly.type
_entity_poly.pdbx_seq_one_letter_code
_entity_poly.pdbx_strand_id
1 'polypeptide(L)'
;MRTVDPEARPGLLPLLLLLAEAGLSAASPPAAPRFNVSLDAAPELRWLPVLRHYDLDLVRAAMAQVIGDRVPKWVHVLIGKVVLELERFLPQPFTGEIRGMCDFLNVSLADCLLVNLAYESSAFCTSIVAQDSRGHIYHGRNLDYPFGNVLRKLTVDVQFLKNGQIAFTGTTFIGYVGLWTGQSPHKFTVSGDERDPE
;
A
#
# COMPACT_ATOMS: atom_id res chain seq x y z
N MET A 1 -60.56 -29.11 37.06
CA MET A 1 -59.58 -30.08 36.52
C MET A 1 -58.84 -29.39 35.38
N ARG A 2 -57.59 -28.96 35.67
CA ARG A 2 -56.49 -28.46 34.81
C ARG A 2 -56.78 -27.42 33.71
N THR A 3 -56.39 -26.19 34.02
CA THR A 3 -55.96 -25.14 33.10
C THR A 3 -54.65 -25.55 32.41
N VAL A 4 -54.51 -25.22 31.13
CA VAL A 4 -53.28 -25.41 30.33
C VAL A 4 -52.59 -24.06 30.22
N ASP A 5 -51.44 -23.92 30.88
CA ASP A 5 -50.52 -22.79 30.69
C ASP A 5 -49.72 -22.96 29.39
N PRO A 6 -49.42 -21.88 28.65
CA PRO A 6 -48.43 -21.93 27.58
C PRO A 6 -47.03 -21.87 28.18
N GLU A 7 -46.22 -22.91 27.96
CA GLU A 7 -44.80 -22.93 28.29
C GLU A 7 -44.07 -21.73 27.63
N ALA A 8 -43.72 -20.75 28.46
CA ALA A 8 -42.71 -19.76 28.12
C ALA A 8 -41.36 -20.48 28.02
N ARG A 9 -40.79 -20.57 26.82
CA ARG A 9 -39.40 -21.04 26.62
C ARG A 9 -38.42 -19.96 27.12
N PRO A 10 -37.70 -20.14 28.24
CA PRO A 10 -36.70 -19.19 28.69
C PRO A 10 -35.33 -19.73 28.29
N GLY A 11 -34.74 -19.25 27.20
CA GLY A 11 -33.42 -19.77 26.82
C GLY A 11 -32.64 -19.06 25.74
N LEU A 12 -33.23 -18.17 24.95
CA LEU A 12 -32.51 -17.51 23.85
C LEU A 12 -32.01 -16.09 24.17
N LEU A 13 -32.55 -15.44 25.21
CA LEU A 13 -32.10 -14.12 25.62
C LEU A 13 -30.72 -14.09 26.34
N PRO A 14 -30.36 -15.05 27.22
CA PRO A 14 -29.06 -14.97 27.91
C PRO A 14 -27.89 -15.25 26.95
N LEU A 15 -28.11 -16.03 25.89
CA LEU A 15 -27.07 -16.39 24.93
C LEU A 15 -26.70 -15.21 24.00
N LEU A 16 -27.64 -14.32 23.71
CA LEU A 16 -27.40 -13.08 22.95
C LEU A 16 -26.72 -11.99 23.80
N LEU A 17 -26.92 -11.98 25.11
CA LEU A 17 -26.25 -11.05 26.03
C LEU A 17 -24.80 -11.46 26.33
N LEU A 18 -24.49 -12.75 26.34
CA LEU A 18 -23.11 -13.26 26.48
C LEU A 18 -22.22 -12.95 25.26
N LEU A 19 -22.81 -12.71 24.09
CA LEU A 19 -22.07 -12.25 22.90
C LEU A 19 -21.89 -10.72 22.85
N ALA A 20 -22.63 -9.96 23.66
CA ALA A 20 -22.49 -8.51 23.76
C ALA A 20 -21.42 -8.08 24.78
N GLU A 21 -21.16 -8.90 25.81
CA GLU A 21 -20.13 -8.64 26.82
C GLU A 21 -18.75 -9.22 26.48
N ALA A 22 -18.68 -10.18 25.55
CA ALA A 22 -17.43 -10.49 24.87
C ALA A 22 -17.15 -9.38 23.85
N GLY A 23 -16.80 -8.20 24.35
CA GLY A 23 -16.05 -7.23 23.59
C GLY A 23 -14.78 -7.93 23.10
N LEU A 24 -14.87 -8.51 21.90
CA LEU A 24 -13.74 -8.86 21.08
C LEU A 24 -13.03 -7.53 20.81
N SER A 25 -12.24 -7.08 21.78
CA SER A 25 -11.09 -6.24 21.52
C SER A 25 -10.13 -7.11 20.73
N ALA A 26 -10.48 -7.34 19.46
CA ALA A 26 -9.53 -7.80 18.48
C ALA A 26 -8.44 -6.73 18.53
N ALA A 27 -7.24 -7.13 18.98
CA ALA A 27 -6.10 -6.25 18.95
C ALA A 27 -6.00 -5.68 17.54
N SER A 28 -6.07 -4.35 17.41
CA SER A 28 -5.94 -3.71 16.11
C SER A 28 -4.64 -4.21 15.46
N PRO A 29 -4.66 -4.57 14.18
CA PRO A 29 -3.44 -4.88 13.45
C PRO A 29 -2.41 -3.76 13.67
N PRO A 30 -1.11 -4.08 13.75
CA PRO A 30 -0.08 -3.06 13.92
C PRO A 30 -0.19 -2.04 12.78
N ALA A 31 -0.17 -0.76 13.13
CA ALA A 31 -0.17 0.30 12.15
C ALA A 31 1.13 0.29 11.34
N ALA A 32 1.04 0.64 10.06
CA ALA A 32 2.24 0.84 9.24
C ALA A 32 3.10 1.98 9.83
N PRO A 33 4.44 1.87 9.76
CA PRO A 33 5.32 2.98 10.10
C PRO A 33 4.98 4.21 9.27
N ARG A 34 5.08 5.39 9.89
CA ARG A 34 4.84 6.67 9.23
C ARG A 34 6.12 7.43 9.00
N PHE A 35 6.29 7.95 7.78
CA PHE A 35 7.44 8.75 7.39
C PHE A 35 7.03 10.05 6.70
N ASN A 36 7.97 10.99 6.65
CA ASN A 36 7.82 12.24 5.91
C ASN A 36 8.75 12.24 4.70
N VAL A 37 8.23 12.68 3.56
CA VAL A 37 9.00 12.91 2.33
C VAL A 37 8.82 14.37 1.91
N SER A 38 9.92 15.12 1.80
CA SER A 38 9.87 16.52 1.39
C SER A 38 9.89 16.67 -0.13
N LEU A 39 8.84 17.28 -0.69
CA LEU A 39 8.73 17.67 -2.09
C LEU A 39 9.55 18.92 -2.43
N ASP A 40 10.21 19.53 -1.45
CA ASP A 40 11.20 20.61 -1.65
C ASP A 40 12.59 20.05 -1.92
N ALA A 41 12.85 18.78 -1.57
CA ALA A 41 14.08 18.10 -1.94
C ALA A 41 14.07 17.70 -3.42
N ALA A 42 15.27 17.63 -4.02
CA ALA A 42 15.48 17.04 -5.34
C ALA A 42 14.95 15.59 -5.34
N PRO A 43 14.26 15.15 -6.41
CA PRO A 43 13.67 13.80 -6.51
C PRO A 43 14.62 12.68 -6.07
N GLU A 44 15.88 12.73 -6.47
CA GLU A 44 16.93 11.75 -6.20
C GLU A 44 17.24 11.58 -4.71
N LEU A 45 16.88 12.56 -3.88
CA LEU A 45 17.22 12.59 -2.45
C LEU A 45 16.00 12.39 -1.54
N ARG A 46 14.78 12.44 -2.08
CA ARG A 46 13.52 12.47 -1.33
C ARG A 46 13.35 11.29 -0.37
N TRP A 47 13.74 10.10 -0.83
CA TRP A 47 13.51 8.85 -0.14
C TRP A 47 14.68 8.41 0.76
N LEU A 48 15.84 9.06 0.68
CA LEU A 48 17.02 8.68 1.46
C LEU A 48 16.78 8.69 2.98
N PRO A 49 16.09 9.69 3.58
CA PRO A 49 15.80 9.66 5.00
C PRO A 49 14.99 8.43 5.41
N VAL A 50 14.02 8.01 4.58
CA VAL A 50 13.15 6.85 4.84
C VAL A 50 13.94 5.55 4.69
N LEU A 51 14.70 5.41 3.60
CA LEU A 51 15.46 4.20 3.27
C LEU A 51 16.49 3.83 4.36
N ARG A 52 17.04 4.80 5.09
CA ARG A 52 17.99 4.58 6.19
C ARG A 52 17.40 3.86 7.39
N HIS A 53 16.07 3.73 7.49
CA HIS A 53 15.41 2.98 8.56
C HIS A 53 15.23 1.49 8.24
N TYR A 54 15.61 1.05 7.04
CA TYR A 54 15.41 -0.31 6.56
C TYR A 54 16.71 -1.07 6.43
N ASP A 55 16.63 -2.37 6.68
CA ASP A 55 17.68 -3.32 6.30
C ASP A 55 17.71 -3.43 4.77
N LEU A 56 18.82 -2.99 4.16
CA LEU A 56 18.95 -2.93 2.71
C LEU A 56 19.01 -4.32 2.08
N ASP A 57 19.52 -5.33 2.78
CA ASP A 57 19.55 -6.69 2.26
C ASP A 57 18.15 -7.29 2.22
N LEU A 58 17.32 -6.97 3.21
CA LEU A 58 15.90 -7.31 3.20
C LEU A 58 15.18 -6.62 2.03
N VAL A 59 15.41 -5.32 1.81
CA VAL A 59 14.78 -4.58 0.71
C VAL A 59 15.22 -5.12 -0.65
N ARG A 60 16.51 -5.39 -0.85
CA ARG A 60 17.03 -5.98 -2.09
C ARG A 60 16.46 -7.37 -2.35
N ALA A 61 16.41 -8.22 -1.33
CA ALA A 61 15.85 -9.57 -1.44
C ALA A 61 14.35 -9.51 -1.79
N ALA A 62 13.62 -8.56 -1.21
CA ALA A 62 12.22 -8.31 -1.53
C ALA A 62 12.02 -7.91 -3.00
N MET A 63 12.79 -6.92 -3.48
CA MET A 63 12.73 -6.49 -4.89
C MET A 63 13.06 -7.64 -5.84
N ALA A 64 14.13 -8.40 -5.55
CA ALA A 64 14.53 -9.55 -6.35
C ALA A 64 13.44 -10.63 -6.39
N GLN A 65 12.76 -10.89 -5.26
CA GLN A 65 11.64 -11.83 -5.22
C GLN A 65 10.47 -11.34 -6.09
N VAL A 66 10.05 -10.08 -5.94
CA VAL A 66 8.94 -9.51 -6.74
C VAL A 66 9.25 -9.60 -8.24
N ILE A 67 10.47 -9.24 -8.64
CA ILE A 67 10.90 -9.36 -10.05
C ILE A 67 10.87 -10.81 -10.49
N GLY A 68 11.45 -11.73 -9.71
CA GLY A 68 11.49 -13.16 -10.04
C GLY A 68 10.11 -13.80 -10.17
N ASP A 69 9.16 -13.37 -9.33
CA ASP A 69 7.81 -13.92 -9.27
C ASP A 69 6.87 -13.31 -10.33
N ARG A 70 7.05 -12.03 -10.71
CA ARG A 70 6.09 -11.30 -11.57
C ARG A 70 6.63 -10.90 -12.93
N VAL A 71 7.94 -10.74 -13.11
CA VAL A 71 8.50 -10.24 -14.37
C VAL A 71 8.93 -11.43 -15.25
N PRO A 72 8.34 -11.60 -16.45
CA PRO A 72 8.79 -12.65 -17.35
C PRO A 72 10.26 -12.45 -17.73
N LYS A 73 11.03 -13.54 -17.79
CA LYS A 73 12.49 -13.49 -18.07
C LYS A 73 12.84 -12.70 -19.34
N TRP A 74 12.01 -12.80 -20.37
CA TRP A 74 12.24 -12.08 -21.63
C TRP A 74 12.07 -10.55 -21.46
N VAL A 75 11.13 -10.12 -20.61
CA VAL A 75 10.94 -8.69 -20.26
C VAL A 75 12.14 -8.20 -19.48
N HIS A 76 12.61 -8.96 -18.49
CA HIS A 76 13.80 -8.60 -17.70
C HIS A 76 15.03 -8.39 -18.59
N VAL A 77 15.32 -9.33 -19.49
CA VAL A 77 16.43 -9.24 -20.45
C VAL A 77 16.26 -8.05 -21.41
N LEU A 78 15.03 -7.80 -21.88
CA LEU A 78 14.75 -6.67 -22.78
C LEU A 78 14.99 -5.34 -22.07
N ILE A 79 14.38 -5.12 -20.91
CA ILE A 79 14.51 -3.87 -20.15
C ILE A 79 15.96 -3.63 -19.76
N GLY A 80 16.71 -4.67 -19.36
CA GLY A 80 18.15 -4.54 -19.08
C GLY A 80 18.98 -3.98 -20.24
N LYS A 81 18.51 -4.14 -21.49
CA LYS A 81 19.19 -3.61 -22.69
C LYS A 81 18.74 -2.21 -23.09
N VAL A 82 17.51 -1.82 -22.77
CA VAL A 82 16.88 -0.58 -23.28
C VAL A 82 16.52 0.43 -22.19
N VAL A 83 16.88 0.16 -20.93
CA VAL A 83 16.45 0.99 -19.79
C VAL A 83 16.91 2.44 -19.92
N LEU A 84 18.11 2.70 -20.47
CA LEU A 84 18.65 4.05 -20.62
C LEU A 84 17.87 4.85 -21.68
N GLU A 85 17.44 4.20 -22.76
CA GLU A 85 16.55 4.82 -23.74
C GLU A 85 15.15 5.01 -23.17
N LEU A 86 14.60 4.00 -22.47
CA LEU A 86 13.26 4.03 -21.89
C LEU A 86 13.10 5.13 -20.85
N GLU A 87 14.12 5.32 -20.02
CA GLU A 87 14.15 6.36 -18.99
C GLU A 87 13.89 7.77 -19.55
N ARG A 88 14.32 8.05 -20.79
CA ARG A 88 14.10 9.36 -21.43
C ARG A 88 12.63 9.67 -21.68
N PHE A 89 11.77 8.64 -21.65
CA PHE A 89 10.33 8.76 -21.83
C PHE A 89 9.57 8.75 -20.51
N LEU A 90 10.24 8.43 -19.40
CA LEU A 90 9.62 8.42 -18.08
C LEU A 90 9.58 9.86 -17.51
N PRO A 91 8.43 10.32 -17.00
CA PRO A 91 8.30 11.69 -16.51
C PRO A 91 9.00 11.89 -15.17
N GLN A 92 9.51 13.11 -14.94
CA GLN A 92 9.83 13.57 -13.59
C GLN A 92 8.52 13.83 -12.81
N PRO A 93 8.50 13.63 -11.48
CA PRO A 93 9.64 13.33 -10.60
C PRO A 93 10.02 11.85 -10.50
N PHE A 94 9.27 10.95 -11.13
CA PHE A 94 9.42 9.49 -10.91
C PHE A 94 10.79 8.97 -11.32
N THR A 95 11.34 9.45 -12.43
CA THR A 95 12.69 9.04 -12.88
C THR A 95 13.77 9.38 -11.86
N GLY A 96 13.77 10.61 -11.35
CA GLY A 96 14.75 11.02 -10.34
C GLY A 96 14.57 10.25 -9.03
N GLU A 97 13.34 10.03 -8.57
CA GLU A 97 13.10 9.22 -7.36
C GLU A 97 13.55 7.77 -7.52
N ILE A 98 13.25 7.13 -8.66
CA ILE A 98 13.69 5.75 -8.97
C ILE A 98 15.23 5.70 -8.97
N ARG A 99 15.91 6.62 -9.68
CA ARG A 99 17.38 6.69 -9.68
C ARG A 99 17.96 6.83 -8.27
N GLY A 100 17.42 7.76 -7.48
CA GLY A 100 17.87 7.99 -6.12
C GLY A 100 17.78 6.74 -5.23
N MET A 101 16.70 5.96 -5.38
CA MET A 101 16.57 4.67 -4.69
C MET A 101 17.59 3.65 -5.21
N CYS A 102 17.79 3.54 -6.53
CA CYS A 102 18.75 2.61 -7.12
C CYS A 102 20.17 2.86 -6.63
N ASP A 103 20.60 4.12 -6.65
CA ASP A 103 21.94 4.53 -6.24
C ASP A 103 22.17 4.20 -4.76
N PHE A 104 21.18 4.47 -3.91
CA PHE A 104 21.27 4.17 -2.48
C PHE A 104 21.24 2.66 -2.18
N LEU A 105 20.40 1.92 -2.90
CA LEU A 105 20.28 0.47 -2.75
C LEU A 105 21.40 -0.29 -3.47
N ASN A 106 22.20 0.36 -4.31
CA ASN A 106 23.16 -0.30 -5.20
C ASN A 106 22.50 -1.40 -6.05
N VAL A 107 21.37 -1.05 -6.67
CA VAL A 107 20.57 -1.92 -7.54
C VAL A 107 20.54 -1.32 -8.96
N SER A 108 20.44 -2.17 -9.98
CA SER A 108 20.41 -1.68 -11.37
C SER A 108 19.15 -0.83 -11.63
N LEU A 109 19.27 0.20 -12.47
CA LEU A 109 18.12 1.02 -12.89
C LEU A 109 17.01 0.16 -13.51
N ALA A 110 17.38 -0.88 -14.27
CA ALA A 110 16.44 -1.82 -14.87
C ALA A 110 15.61 -2.53 -13.80
N ASP A 111 16.24 -3.04 -12.74
CA ASP A 111 15.53 -3.74 -11.67
C ASP A 111 14.65 -2.80 -10.85
N CYS A 112 15.12 -1.59 -10.53
CA CYS A 112 14.28 -0.61 -9.84
C CYS A 112 13.05 -0.20 -10.67
N LEU A 113 13.23 -0.02 -11.98
CA LEU A 113 12.11 0.29 -12.87
C LEU A 113 11.14 -0.90 -12.93
N LEU A 114 11.66 -2.10 -13.11
CA LEU A 114 10.86 -3.32 -13.20
C LEU A 114 10.07 -3.60 -11.92
N VAL A 115 10.64 -3.38 -10.74
CA VAL A 115 9.87 -3.56 -9.50
C VAL A 115 8.74 -2.55 -9.38
N ASN A 116 8.95 -1.30 -9.83
CA ASN A 116 7.88 -0.29 -9.84
C ASN A 116 6.75 -0.69 -10.80
N LEU A 117 7.09 -1.23 -11.98
CA LEU A 117 6.10 -1.71 -12.95
C LEU A 117 5.43 -3.03 -12.52
N ALA A 118 6.14 -3.89 -11.77
CA ALA A 118 5.59 -5.15 -11.29
C ALA A 118 4.42 -4.94 -10.32
N TYR A 119 4.41 -3.81 -9.57
CA TYR A 119 3.29 -3.41 -8.72
C TYR A 119 2.12 -2.78 -9.50
N GLU A 120 2.23 -2.57 -10.81
CA GLU A 120 1.12 -2.02 -11.61
C GLU A 120 0.15 -3.11 -12.10
N SER A 121 0.46 -4.37 -11.82
CA SER A 121 -0.35 -5.52 -12.23
C SER A 121 -0.39 -6.56 -11.12
N SER A 122 -1.37 -7.47 -11.19
CA SER A 122 -1.58 -8.54 -10.22
C SER A 122 -1.96 -8.11 -8.79
N ALA A 123 -2.32 -6.85 -8.61
CA ALA A 123 -2.94 -6.34 -7.40
C ALA A 123 -4.40 -6.80 -7.34
N PHE A 124 -4.75 -7.49 -6.26
CA PHE A 124 -6.14 -7.75 -5.93
C PHE A 124 -6.61 -6.68 -4.94
N CYS A 125 -7.83 -6.22 -5.13
CA CYS A 125 -8.28 -4.97 -4.53
C CYS A 125 -9.75 -5.05 -4.14
N THR A 126 -10.09 -4.47 -2.99
CA THR A 126 -11.48 -4.17 -2.63
C THR A 126 -11.53 -2.76 -2.07
N SER A 127 -12.28 -1.89 -2.74
CA SER A 127 -12.43 -0.49 -2.34
C SER A 127 -13.91 -0.14 -2.11
N ILE A 128 -14.17 0.61 -1.03
CA ILE A 128 -15.52 1.01 -0.62
C ILE A 128 -15.53 2.52 -0.39
N VAL A 129 -16.46 3.20 -1.07
CA VAL A 129 -16.85 4.58 -0.75
C VAL A 129 -18.28 4.59 -0.24
N ALA A 130 -18.51 5.24 0.91
CA ALA A 130 -19.80 5.30 1.56
C ALA A 130 -20.07 6.71 2.10
N GLN A 131 -21.35 7.06 2.23
CA GLN A 131 -21.81 8.31 2.81
C GLN A 131 -22.75 8.01 4.00
N ASP A 132 -22.53 8.63 5.16
CA ASP A 132 -23.45 8.51 6.30
C ASP A 132 -24.72 9.37 6.12
N SER A 133 -25.69 9.20 7.01
CA SER A 133 -26.95 9.95 7.01
C SER A 133 -26.78 11.46 7.25
N ARG A 134 -25.58 11.92 7.63
CA ARG A 134 -25.24 13.33 7.85
C ARG A 134 -24.43 13.92 6.69
N GLY A 135 -24.16 13.15 5.65
CA GLY A 135 -23.40 13.59 4.48
C GLY A 135 -21.87 13.47 4.63
N HIS A 136 -21.36 12.80 5.66
CA HIS A 136 -19.92 12.53 5.77
C HIS A 136 -19.50 11.40 4.83
N ILE A 137 -18.37 11.57 4.15
CA ILE A 137 -17.80 10.58 3.24
C ILE A 137 -16.78 9.72 3.98
N TYR A 138 -16.89 8.40 3.81
CA TYR A 138 -15.98 7.38 4.29
C TYR A 138 -15.40 6.62 3.10
N HIS A 139 -14.10 6.37 3.14
CA HIS A 139 -13.41 5.61 2.10
C HIS A 139 -12.49 4.61 2.79
N GLY A 140 -12.69 3.33 2.53
CA GLY A 140 -11.88 2.24 3.08
C GLY A 140 -11.55 1.21 2.00
N ARG A 141 -10.43 0.51 2.16
CA ARG A 141 -9.95 -0.40 1.12
C ARG A 141 -8.97 -1.46 1.63
N ASN A 142 -8.88 -2.60 0.93
CA ASN A 142 -7.86 -3.64 1.13
C ASN A 142 -6.96 -3.76 -0.12
N LEU A 143 -5.65 -3.90 0.09
CA LEU A 143 -4.64 -4.16 -0.96
C LEU A 143 -4.04 -5.55 -0.79
N ASP A 144 -4.22 -6.38 -1.80
CA ASP A 144 -3.85 -7.78 -1.75
C ASP A 144 -2.83 -8.09 -2.85
N TYR A 145 -1.78 -8.80 -2.47
CA TYR A 145 -0.74 -9.29 -3.37
C TYR A 145 -0.40 -10.74 -3.03
N PRO A 146 -0.07 -11.58 -4.02
CA PRO A 146 0.32 -12.97 -3.78
C PRO A 146 1.62 -13.11 -2.96
N PHE A 147 2.45 -12.07 -2.91
CA PHE A 147 3.71 -12.00 -2.16
C PHE A 147 3.62 -11.07 -0.92
N GLY A 148 2.45 -11.04 -0.28
CA GLY A 148 2.19 -10.21 0.90
C GLY A 148 3.08 -10.52 2.12
N ASN A 149 3.76 -11.67 2.19
CA ASN A 149 4.70 -11.99 3.28
C ASN A 149 5.88 -11.01 3.34
N VAL A 150 6.28 -10.47 2.18
CA VAL A 150 7.36 -9.50 2.06
C VAL A 150 6.82 -8.08 2.10
N LEU A 151 5.76 -7.78 1.33
CA LEU A 151 5.23 -6.41 1.23
C LEU A 151 4.73 -5.86 2.55
N ARG A 152 4.17 -6.70 3.44
CA ARG A 152 3.75 -6.26 4.79
C ARG A 152 4.90 -5.61 5.58
N LYS A 153 6.14 -6.05 5.39
CA LYS A 153 7.32 -5.48 6.06
C LYS A 153 7.80 -4.17 5.43
N LEU A 154 7.42 -3.93 4.18
CA LEU A 154 7.80 -2.73 3.41
C LEU A 154 6.68 -1.70 3.32
N THR A 155 5.49 -2.01 3.84
CA THR A 155 4.32 -1.13 3.82
C THR A 155 4.53 0.05 4.75
N VAL A 156 4.31 1.27 4.25
CA VAL A 156 4.49 2.52 4.97
C VAL A 156 3.38 3.51 4.66
N ASP A 157 3.05 4.33 5.65
CA ASP A 157 2.28 5.57 5.43
C ASP A 157 3.27 6.72 5.26
N VAL A 158 3.11 7.51 4.20
CA VAL A 158 4.02 8.61 3.86
C VAL A 158 3.25 9.91 3.80
N GLN A 159 3.70 10.90 4.58
CA GLN A 159 3.26 12.28 4.46
C GLN A 159 4.20 13.03 3.50
N PHE A 160 3.66 13.44 2.36
CA PHE A 160 4.40 14.23 1.38
C PHE A 160 4.27 15.71 1.73
N LEU A 161 5.38 16.33 2.08
CA LEU A 161 5.44 17.69 2.59
C LEU A 161 5.86 18.67 1.49
N LYS A 162 5.17 19.80 1.37
CA LYS A 162 5.60 20.95 0.56
C LYS A 162 5.64 22.19 1.44
N ASN A 163 6.78 22.88 1.48
CA ASN A 163 7.04 24.01 2.37
C ASN A 163 6.74 23.67 3.85
N GLY A 164 7.08 22.44 4.27
CA GLY A 164 6.83 21.94 5.63
C GLY A 164 5.37 21.58 5.95
N GLN A 165 4.43 21.72 5.01
CA GLN A 165 3.02 21.37 5.19
C GLN A 165 2.66 20.09 4.44
N ILE A 166 1.74 19.28 4.98
CA ILE A 166 1.27 18.06 4.33
C ILE A 166 0.49 18.44 3.07
N ALA A 167 1.06 18.15 1.90
CA ALA A 167 0.39 18.29 0.62
C ALA A 167 -0.63 17.16 0.41
N PHE A 168 -0.19 15.92 0.68
CA PHE A 168 -1.02 14.71 0.67
C PHE A 168 -0.36 13.60 1.50
N THR A 169 -1.11 12.56 1.81
CA THR A 169 -0.63 11.32 2.45
C THR A 169 -0.91 10.16 1.52
N GLY A 170 -0.03 9.15 1.50
CA GLY A 170 -0.24 7.93 0.76
C GLY A 170 0.28 6.71 1.50
N THR A 171 -0.31 5.55 1.24
CA THR A 171 0.21 4.26 1.69
C THR A 171 0.90 3.59 0.52
N THR A 172 2.14 3.16 0.72
CA THR A 172 3.00 2.61 -0.35
C THR A 172 4.00 1.60 0.21
N PHE A 173 4.89 1.10 -0.65
CA PHE A 173 5.98 0.20 -0.29
C PHE A 173 7.34 0.89 -0.43
N ILE A 174 8.29 0.58 0.45
CA ILE A 174 9.69 0.97 0.22
C ILE A 174 10.18 0.38 -1.11
N GLY A 175 10.72 1.25 -1.97
CA GLY A 175 11.14 0.89 -3.33
C GLY A 175 10.12 1.23 -4.42
N TYR A 176 8.91 1.65 -4.06
CA TYR A 176 7.85 2.04 -4.98
C TYR A 176 7.57 3.54 -4.90
N VAL A 177 7.56 4.24 -6.04
CA VAL A 177 7.32 5.70 -6.11
C VAL A 177 5.86 6.05 -6.44
N GLY A 178 5.05 5.04 -6.79
CA GLY A 178 3.62 5.18 -7.03
C GLY A 178 2.78 5.16 -5.76
N LEU A 179 1.50 5.53 -5.91
CA LEU A 179 0.50 5.48 -4.85
C LEU A 179 -0.80 4.84 -5.36
N TRP A 180 -1.06 3.61 -4.92
CA TRP A 180 -2.37 2.96 -5.07
C TRP A 180 -3.41 3.50 -4.09
N THR A 181 -2.98 4.12 -3.00
CA THR A 181 -3.85 4.61 -1.92
C THR A 181 -3.36 5.96 -1.42
N GLY A 182 -4.25 6.95 -1.33
CA GLY A 182 -3.87 8.29 -0.90
C GLY A 182 -5.02 9.19 -0.46
N GLN A 183 -4.64 10.29 0.18
CA GLN A 183 -5.55 11.30 0.70
C GLN A 183 -4.93 12.70 0.54
N SER A 184 -5.69 13.62 -0.05
CA SER A 184 -5.44 15.06 0.09
C SER A 184 -6.28 15.59 1.26
N PRO A 185 -5.65 16.16 2.31
CA PRO A 185 -6.38 16.60 3.50
C PRO A 185 -7.44 17.63 3.13
N HIS A 186 -8.64 17.45 3.68
CA HIS A 186 -9.82 18.29 3.46
C HIS A 186 -10.25 18.45 1.98
N LYS A 187 -9.85 17.53 1.09
CA LYS A 187 -10.29 17.54 -0.31
C LYS A 187 -10.91 16.20 -0.73
N PHE A 188 -10.09 15.17 -0.88
CA PHE A 188 -10.52 13.88 -1.43
C PHE A 188 -9.59 12.74 -1.01
N THR A 189 -10.07 11.51 -1.19
CA THR A 189 -9.34 10.25 -1.01
C THR A 189 -9.36 9.45 -2.31
N VAL A 190 -8.31 8.65 -2.54
CA VAL A 190 -8.13 7.86 -3.75
C VAL A 190 -7.71 6.44 -3.35
N SER A 191 -8.32 5.46 -4.01
CA SER A 191 -7.84 4.09 -4.10
C SER A 191 -7.92 3.67 -5.57
N GLY A 192 -6.91 2.94 -6.04
CA GLY A 192 -6.93 2.31 -7.35
C GLY A 192 -7.16 0.80 -7.20
N ASP A 193 -8.03 0.27 -8.03
CA ASP A 193 -8.26 -1.16 -8.18
C ASP A 193 -7.83 -1.53 -9.59
N GLU A 194 -6.94 -2.52 -9.72
CA GLU A 194 -6.52 -3.02 -11.03
C GLU A 194 -7.73 -3.53 -11.82
N ARG A 195 -7.69 -3.30 -13.13
CA ARG A 195 -8.67 -3.81 -14.07
C ARG A 195 -7.96 -4.61 -15.14
N ASP A 196 -7.89 -5.92 -14.95
CA ASP A 196 -7.44 -6.85 -15.98
C ASP A 196 -8.53 -6.99 -17.05
N PRO A 197 -8.30 -6.50 -18.29
CA PRO A 197 -9.25 -6.65 -19.36
C PRO A 197 -9.12 -8.06 -19.94
N GLU A 198 -9.86 -9.02 -19.39
CA GLU A 198 -10.16 -10.26 -20.12
C GLU A 198 -10.77 -9.98 -21.51
#